data_AF-A0A0G0EB37-F1
#
_entry.id   AF-A0A0G0EB37-F1
#
_cell.length_a   1.000
_cell.length_b   1.000
_cell.length_c   1.000
_cell.angle_alpha   90.00
_cell.angle_beta   90.00
_cell.angle_gamma   90.00
#
_symmetry.space_group_name_H-M   'P 1'
#
loop_
_entity.id
_entity.type
_entity.pdbx_description
1 polymer ?
#
loop_
_entity_poly.entity_id
_entity_poly.type
_entity_poly.pdbx_seq_one_letter_code
_entity_poly.pdbx_strand_id
1 'polypeptide(L)'
;MPAALTFLKVQRIIQVDSPQVLVEVQDLINQIRSYEEQLTNMDYGTIANAYGKQPLGGGSFIGITLELINNWRLAFEARSGSETILCTVSGGNLVAINVYDNNPIYPTAFTQVVIAQSSSPTIIQAPSDYATLYMLESLRGRNTQVGSIWYWNPTSGSDLNDGTTPANAVATFSKAQSLAGTGTSDIIFALATNTAGVTTVTEKLNITKANLKVRGPGHIFQFVPATTGSPTINIAANNVEVSGFYITTAAGGTDNGITISTNNVLVENCWIQSATGNGIDVSSSTRTKIDTCAIENCTSNGINIGTSTTKVSVTKCIISGNADGIDLTGTGLSDNVVDNNLIFNHSGYGIDITGAGVTRTTVRGDNTFNKNTSGNTHDLGTDTYIETQAGGASASEIADAVWDELIASHTTAGTAGRTLKDAKTKATLASLK
;
A
#
# COMPACT_ATOMS: atom_id res chain seq x y z
N MET A 1 56.17 -16.57 13.39
CA MET A 1 56.16 -17.71 14.34
C MET A 1 55.19 -17.35 15.45
N PRO A 2 54.34 -18.28 15.89
CA PRO A 2 53.35 -17.98 16.93
C PRO A 2 54.05 -17.44 18.19
N ALA A 3 53.37 -16.55 18.90
CA ALA A 3 53.90 -15.99 20.15
C ALA A 3 54.19 -17.13 21.15
N ALA A 4 55.29 -17.09 21.90
CA ALA A 4 55.54 -18.01 22.99
C ALA A 4 54.73 -17.54 24.21
N LEU A 5 53.75 -18.34 24.62
CA LEU A 5 52.85 -18.03 25.72
C LEU A 5 53.06 -18.96 26.90
N THR A 6 53.24 -18.38 28.08
CA THR A 6 53.26 -19.09 29.36
C THR A 6 51.96 -18.85 30.13
N PHE A 7 51.28 -19.93 30.53
CA PHE A 7 50.01 -19.85 31.25
C PHE A 7 50.22 -19.99 32.77
N LEU A 8 50.13 -18.88 33.48
CA LEU A 8 50.29 -18.82 34.95
C LEU A 8 48.94 -19.13 35.62
N LYS A 9 48.62 -20.43 35.73
CA LYS A 9 47.34 -20.99 36.24
C LYS A 9 46.79 -20.30 37.48
N VAL A 10 47.61 -20.16 38.52
CA VAL A 10 47.18 -19.66 39.84
C VAL A 10 46.81 -18.18 39.77
N GLN A 11 47.52 -17.42 38.94
CA GLN A 11 47.32 -15.98 38.80
C GLN A 11 46.30 -15.62 37.71
N ARG A 12 45.89 -16.59 36.88
CA ARG A 12 45.03 -16.40 35.70
C ARG A 12 45.63 -15.38 34.73
N ILE A 13 46.93 -15.51 34.48
CA ILE A 13 47.68 -14.65 33.57
C ILE A 13 48.19 -15.47 32.39
N ILE A 14 47.93 -14.98 31.18
CA ILE A 14 48.56 -15.45 29.95
C ILE A 14 49.74 -14.52 29.70
N GLN A 15 50.97 -15.00 29.88
CA GLN A 15 52.18 -14.21 29.70
C GLN A 15 52.72 -14.42 28.28
N VAL A 16 53.02 -13.34 27.58
CA VAL A 16 53.80 -13.34 26.34
C VAL A 16 55.27 -13.24 26.70
N ASP A 17 56.04 -14.27 26.36
CA ASP A 17 57.43 -14.39 26.80
C ASP A 17 58.39 -13.47 26.03
N SER A 18 59.42 -13.00 26.72
CA SER A 18 60.50 -12.21 26.15
C SER A 18 61.29 -13.05 25.14
N PRO A 19 61.71 -12.49 23.98
CA PRO A 19 61.76 -11.08 23.60
C PRO A 19 60.55 -10.55 22.82
N GLN A 20 59.41 -11.24 22.78
CA GLN A 20 58.32 -10.90 21.87
C GLN A 20 57.55 -9.66 22.30
N VAL A 21 57.32 -8.73 21.37
CA VAL A 21 56.61 -7.45 21.60
C VAL A 21 55.29 -7.35 20.85
N LEU A 22 54.91 -8.38 20.10
CA LEU A 22 53.67 -8.43 19.32
C LEU A 22 52.98 -9.77 19.57
N VAL A 23 51.68 -9.73 19.81
CA VAL A 23 50.82 -10.92 19.79
C VAL A 23 49.62 -10.66 18.89
N GLU A 24 49.34 -11.59 17.98
CA GLU A 24 48.12 -11.59 17.19
C GLU A 24 47.00 -12.27 17.97
N VAL A 25 45.79 -11.68 17.95
CA VAL A 25 44.62 -12.24 18.62
C VAL A 25 44.32 -13.67 18.13
N GLN A 26 44.58 -13.95 16.85
CA GLN A 26 44.43 -15.29 16.29
C GLN A 26 45.39 -16.31 16.90
N ASP A 27 46.66 -15.94 17.09
CA ASP A 27 47.64 -16.81 17.72
C ASP A 27 47.32 -17.04 19.20
N LEU A 28 46.83 -15.99 19.87
CA LEU A 28 46.41 -16.05 21.26
C LEU A 28 45.26 -17.05 21.47
N ILE A 29 44.19 -16.97 20.68
CA ILE A 29 43.07 -17.93 20.80
C ILE A 29 43.48 -19.35 20.45
N ASN A 30 44.31 -19.55 19.42
CA ASN A 30 44.78 -20.89 19.03
C ASN A 30 45.56 -21.58 20.16
N GLN A 31 46.41 -20.82 20.85
CA GLN A 31 47.19 -21.34 21.97
C GLN A 31 46.35 -21.53 23.23
N ILE A 32 45.37 -20.65 23.49
CA ILE A 32 44.38 -20.86 24.56
C ILE A 32 43.65 -22.19 24.35
N ARG A 33 43.16 -22.48 23.14
CA ARG A 33 42.49 -23.75 22.84
C ARG A 33 43.43 -24.94 22.98
N SER A 34 44.64 -24.83 22.47
CA SER A 34 45.68 -25.87 22.61
C SER A 34 46.01 -26.16 24.07
N TYR A 35 45.94 -25.14 24.94
CA TYR A 35 46.17 -25.27 26.37
C TYR A 35 44.97 -25.89 27.10
N GLU A 36 43.74 -25.48 26.76
CA GLU A 36 42.49 -26.03 27.31
C GLU A 36 42.29 -27.52 26.98
N GLU A 37 42.78 -27.97 25.81
CA GLU A 37 42.67 -29.36 25.36
C GLU A 37 43.61 -30.34 26.11
N GLN A 38 44.56 -29.86 26.90
CA GLN A 38 45.49 -30.72 27.64
C GLN A 38 44.81 -31.37 28.85
N LEU A 39 45.02 -32.68 29.03
CA LEU A 39 44.40 -33.48 30.11
C LEU A 39 44.60 -32.90 31.52
N THR A 40 45.73 -32.24 31.75
CA THR A 40 46.10 -31.60 33.03
C THR A 40 45.46 -30.22 33.26
N ASN A 41 44.68 -29.72 32.30
CA ASN A 41 44.04 -28.40 32.31
C ASN A 41 42.52 -28.48 32.12
N MET A 42 41.96 -29.68 31.91
CA MET A 42 40.53 -29.90 31.73
C MET A 42 39.69 -29.63 32.98
N ASP A 43 40.33 -29.49 34.14
CA ASP A 43 39.71 -29.16 35.43
C ASP A 43 39.33 -27.67 35.53
N TYR A 44 39.83 -26.81 34.63
CA TYR A 44 39.51 -25.40 34.59
C TYR A 44 38.39 -25.07 33.61
N GLY A 45 37.58 -24.06 33.98
CA GLY A 45 36.61 -23.46 33.07
C GLY A 45 37.29 -22.73 31.92
N THR A 46 36.57 -22.58 30.81
CA THR A 46 37.02 -21.90 29.59
C THR A 46 37.69 -20.55 29.89
N ILE A 47 38.82 -20.29 29.25
CA ILE A 47 39.68 -19.12 29.42
C ILE A 47 39.18 -17.95 28.57
N ALA A 48 38.69 -18.22 27.36
CA ALA A 48 38.23 -17.18 26.44
C ALA A 48 37.10 -17.61 25.49
N ASN A 49 36.26 -16.65 25.11
CA ASN A 49 35.30 -16.74 24.01
C ASN A 49 35.85 -16.00 22.79
N ALA A 50 35.59 -16.49 21.58
CA ALA A 50 36.01 -15.83 20.35
C ALA A 50 34.83 -15.72 19.37
N TYR A 51 34.66 -14.52 18.80
CA TYR A 51 33.60 -14.20 17.86
C TYR A 51 34.20 -13.59 16.59
N GLY A 52 33.54 -13.76 15.44
CA GLY A 52 33.96 -13.14 14.18
C GLY A 52 34.69 -14.08 13.22
N LYS A 53 35.57 -13.51 12.38
CA LYS A 53 36.37 -14.20 11.35
C LYS A 53 35.57 -14.89 10.24
N GLN A 54 34.33 -14.47 9.98
CA GLN A 54 33.60 -14.93 8.81
C GLN A 54 34.24 -14.38 7.52
N PRO A 55 34.32 -15.17 6.44
CA PRO A 55 34.84 -14.70 5.17
C PRO A 55 33.87 -13.68 4.54
N LEU A 56 34.41 -12.56 4.04
CA LEU A 56 33.69 -11.53 3.29
C LEU A 56 33.89 -11.67 1.76
N GLY A 57 34.69 -12.65 1.32
CA GLY A 57 35.10 -12.81 -0.08
C GLY A 57 36.37 -12.03 -0.42
N GLY A 58 37.06 -12.43 -1.49
CA GLY A 58 38.27 -11.73 -1.98
C GLY A 58 39.48 -11.73 -1.04
N GLY A 59 39.54 -12.67 -0.08
CA GLY A 59 40.61 -12.72 0.93
C GLY A 59 40.38 -11.82 2.15
N SER A 60 39.24 -11.14 2.24
CA SER A 60 38.85 -10.31 3.38
C SER A 60 38.01 -11.09 4.40
N PHE A 61 38.21 -10.82 5.69
CA PHE A 61 37.50 -11.46 6.80
C PHE A 61 36.95 -10.40 7.76
N ILE A 62 35.86 -10.70 8.49
CA ILE A 62 35.41 -9.88 9.62
C ILE A 62 36.47 -9.93 10.72
N GLY A 63 36.74 -8.79 11.39
CA GLY A 63 37.64 -8.74 12.54
C GLY A 63 37.26 -9.74 13.64
N ILE A 64 38.25 -10.39 14.24
CA ILE A 64 38.02 -11.30 15.37
C ILE A 64 37.93 -10.50 16.67
N THR A 65 36.97 -10.83 17.53
CA THR A 65 36.88 -10.32 18.90
C THR A 65 37.14 -11.48 19.86
N LEU A 66 38.17 -11.35 20.68
CA LEU A 66 38.54 -12.28 21.74
C LEU A 66 38.15 -11.70 23.09
N GLU A 67 37.34 -12.45 23.85
CA GLU A 67 36.88 -12.10 25.18
C GLU A 67 37.52 -13.04 26.21
N LEU A 68 38.43 -12.51 27.03
CA LEU A 68 39.00 -13.25 28.17
C LEU A 68 37.97 -13.31 29.31
N ILE A 69 37.63 -14.50 29.78
CA ILE A 69 36.63 -14.71 30.82
C ILE A 69 37.26 -15.29 32.09
N ASN A 70 36.46 -15.53 33.12
CA ASN A 70 36.92 -16.16 34.36
C ASN A 70 38.12 -15.46 35.01
N ASN A 71 38.20 -14.13 34.93
CA ASN A 71 39.30 -13.31 35.47
C ASN A 71 40.67 -13.49 34.81
N TRP A 72 40.74 -14.11 33.63
CA TRP A 72 41.98 -14.19 32.86
C TRP A 72 42.37 -12.82 32.28
N ARG A 73 43.69 -12.55 32.26
CA ARG A 73 44.29 -11.34 31.68
C ARG A 73 45.57 -11.67 30.91
N LEU A 74 45.90 -10.85 29.92
CA LEU A 74 47.12 -10.92 29.14
C LEU A 74 48.22 -10.05 29.76
N ALA A 75 49.43 -10.57 29.88
CA ALA A 75 50.63 -9.86 30.31
C ALA A 75 51.75 -10.03 29.28
N PHE A 76 52.68 -9.07 29.20
CA PHE A 76 53.96 -9.28 28.55
C PHE A 76 55.02 -9.50 29.62
N GLU A 77 55.99 -10.39 29.39
CA GLU A 77 57.06 -10.61 30.37
C GLU A 77 57.81 -9.30 30.67
N ALA A 78 58.14 -9.08 31.96
CA ALA A 78 58.84 -7.89 32.41
C ALA A 78 60.18 -7.72 31.69
N ARG A 79 60.53 -6.47 31.33
CA ARG A 79 61.76 -6.19 30.59
C ARG A 79 62.89 -5.81 31.53
N SER A 80 64.09 -6.34 31.25
CA SER A 80 65.31 -5.92 31.94
C SER A 80 65.83 -4.62 31.31
N GLY A 81 65.56 -3.48 31.94
CA GLY A 81 66.03 -2.17 31.49
C GLY A 81 65.39 -1.02 32.27
N SER A 82 65.90 0.20 32.12
CA SER A 82 65.30 1.41 32.71
C SER A 82 64.24 2.07 31.81
N GLU A 83 64.10 1.59 30.57
CA GLU A 83 63.18 2.16 29.57
C GLU A 83 61.96 1.25 29.36
N THR A 84 60.79 1.85 29.16
CA THR A 84 59.55 1.14 28.86
C THR A 84 59.51 0.70 27.39
N ILE A 85 59.26 -0.58 27.14
CA ILE A 85 59.12 -1.13 25.78
C ILE A 85 57.63 -1.20 25.39
N LEU A 86 57.32 -0.69 24.20
CA LEU A 86 55.98 -0.78 23.62
C LEU A 86 55.71 -2.21 23.13
N CYS A 87 54.63 -2.81 23.64
CA CYS A 87 54.12 -4.11 23.28
C CYS A 87 52.74 -3.95 22.64
N THR A 88 52.47 -4.66 21.54
CA THR A 88 51.24 -4.48 20.75
C THR A 88 50.42 -5.76 20.70
N VAL A 89 49.12 -5.64 20.92
CA VAL A 89 48.12 -6.68 20.59
C VAL A 89 47.46 -6.28 19.29
N SER A 90 47.46 -7.15 18.28
CA SER A 90 46.96 -6.82 16.93
C SER A 90 46.12 -7.93 16.31
N GLY A 91 45.55 -7.68 15.12
CA GLY A 91 44.80 -8.69 14.37
C GLY A 91 43.37 -8.93 14.86
N GLY A 92 42.85 -8.09 15.78
CA GLY A 92 41.48 -8.19 16.30
C GLY A 92 41.22 -7.28 17.48
N ASN A 93 40.06 -7.47 18.12
CA ASN A 93 39.68 -6.82 19.37
C ASN A 93 39.96 -7.74 20.55
N LEU A 94 40.58 -7.21 21.61
CA LEU A 94 40.78 -7.92 22.87
C LEU A 94 39.95 -7.22 23.96
N VAL A 95 39.07 -7.98 24.59
CA VAL A 95 38.24 -7.55 25.73
C VAL A 95 38.31 -8.58 26.84
N ALA A 96 37.88 -8.22 28.05
CA ALA A 96 37.77 -9.18 29.15
C ALA A 96 36.48 -8.98 29.95
N ILE A 97 35.96 -10.05 30.52
CA ILE A 97 34.94 -10.02 31.58
C ILE A 97 35.62 -10.49 32.86
N ASN A 98 35.95 -9.54 33.73
CA ASN A 98 36.69 -9.81 34.96
C ASN A 98 36.38 -8.79 36.06
N VAL A 99 36.81 -9.12 37.28
CA VAL A 99 36.69 -8.25 38.46
C VAL A 99 37.60 -7.02 38.45
N TYR A 100 38.41 -6.81 37.41
CA TYR A 100 39.38 -5.72 37.28
C TYR A 100 38.89 -4.66 36.30
N ASP A 101 37.62 -4.26 36.45
CA ASP A 101 36.93 -3.33 35.55
C ASP A 101 37.00 -3.73 34.08
N ASN A 102 36.90 -5.05 33.82
CA ASN A 102 36.98 -5.62 32.48
C ASN A 102 38.28 -5.30 31.72
N ASN A 103 39.35 -4.93 32.43
CA ASN A 103 40.64 -4.67 31.84
C ASN A 103 41.31 -5.98 31.39
N PRO A 104 41.57 -6.18 30.08
CA PRO A 104 42.17 -7.40 29.58
C PRO A 104 43.69 -7.48 29.84
N ILE A 105 44.34 -6.37 30.24
CA ILE A 105 45.79 -6.29 30.40
C ILE A 105 46.19 -6.33 31.87
N TYR A 106 47.14 -7.20 32.20
CA TYR A 106 47.87 -7.19 33.46
C TYR A 106 49.17 -6.39 33.31
N PRO A 107 49.40 -5.33 34.09
CA PRO A 107 50.59 -4.50 33.98
C PRO A 107 51.84 -5.19 34.55
N THR A 108 52.95 -5.08 33.84
CA THR A 108 54.26 -5.62 34.20
C THR A 108 55.33 -4.53 34.12
N ALA A 109 56.46 -4.73 34.80
CA ALA A 109 57.52 -3.71 34.84
C ALA A 109 58.13 -3.47 33.46
N PHE A 110 58.34 -2.20 33.12
CA PHE A 110 58.99 -1.74 31.88
C PHE A 110 58.29 -2.16 30.57
N THR A 111 56.98 -2.39 30.63
CA THR A 111 56.14 -2.68 29.45
C THR A 111 55.00 -1.68 29.32
N GLN A 112 54.78 -1.16 28.12
CA GLN A 112 53.58 -0.39 27.77
C GLN A 112 52.79 -1.16 26.72
N VAL A 113 51.53 -1.48 26.98
CA VAL A 113 50.71 -2.28 26.05
C VAL A 113 49.73 -1.40 25.28
N VAL A 114 49.70 -1.56 23.96
CA VAL A 114 48.71 -0.94 23.07
C VAL A 114 47.90 -2.02 22.36
N ILE A 115 46.58 -1.87 22.35
CA ILE A 115 45.66 -2.78 21.64
C ILE A 115 45.25 -2.09 20.34
N ALA A 116 45.71 -2.62 19.21
CA ALA A 116 45.30 -2.17 17.88
C ALA A 116 43.92 -2.75 17.55
N GLN A 117 42.87 -2.04 17.96
CA GLN A 117 41.48 -2.47 17.78
C GLN A 117 41.07 -2.44 16.31
N SER A 118 40.33 -3.47 15.89
CA SER A 118 39.73 -3.55 14.56
C SER A 118 38.32 -3.00 14.61
N SER A 119 37.98 -2.06 13.73
CA SER A 119 36.60 -1.65 13.51
C SER A 119 35.86 -2.75 12.76
N SER A 120 35.02 -3.52 13.46
CA SER A 120 34.05 -4.38 12.78
C SER A 120 33.00 -3.49 12.11
N PRO A 121 32.65 -3.72 10.83
CA PRO A 121 31.55 -2.99 10.21
C PRO A 121 30.24 -3.37 10.92
N THR A 122 29.77 -2.50 11.81
CA THR A 122 28.39 -2.53 12.29
C THR A 122 27.53 -2.10 11.11
N ILE A 123 26.66 -2.97 10.61
CA ILE A 123 25.58 -2.54 9.71
C ILE A 123 24.71 -1.57 10.52
N ILE A 124 24.95 -0.27 10.35
CA ILE A 124 23.96 0.77 10.62
C ILE A 124 23.11 0.77 9.36
N GLN A 125 22.01 0.02 9.39
CA GLN A 125 20.95 0.25 8.41
C GLN A 125 20.44 1.66 8.69
N ALA A 126 20.63 2.57 7.74
CA ALA A 126 20.03 3.90 7.83
C ALA A 126 18.53 3.71 8.13
N PRO A 127 17.94 4.43 9.11
CA PRO A 127 16.49 4.42 9.24
C PRO A 127 15.94 4.76 7.86
N SER A 128 15.07 3.90 7.35
CA SER A 128 14.36 4.11 6.08
C SER A 128 13.96 5.58 5.97
N ASP A 129 14.14 6.20 4.80
CA ASP A 129 13.88 7.62 4.54
C ASP A 129 12.38 7.96 4.68
N TYR A 130 11.87 7.86 5.91
CA TYR A 130 10.48 8.13 6.28
C TYR A 130 10.14 9.57 5.93
N ALA A 131 11.08 10.51 6.03
CA ALA A 131 10.88 11.89 5.62
C ALA A 131 10.48 12.01 4.14
N THR A 132 11.13 11.25 3.26
CA THR A 132 10.81 11.22 1.82
C THR A 132 9.45 10.57 1.59
N LEU A 133 9.15 9.47 2.28
CA LEU A 133 7.84 8.79 2.19
C LEU A 133 6.70 9.69 2.67
N TYR A 134 6.88 10.39 3.80
CA TYR A 134 5.90 11.35 4.30
C TYR A 134 5.75 12.54 3.36
N MET A 135 6.83 13.02 2.73
CA MET A 135 6.75 14.08 1.74
C MET A 135 5.94 13.62 0.51
N LEU A 136 6.25 12.43 -0.03
CA LEU A 136 5.51 11.83 -1.15
C LEU A 136 4.02 11.67 -0.85
N GLU A 137 3.68 11.12 0.32
CA GLU A 137 2.29 10.92 0.71
C GLU A 137 1.58 12.23 1.07
N SER A 138 2.29 13.24 1.56
CA SER A 138 1.73 14.58 1.79
C SER A 138 1.26 15.25 0.49
N LEU A 139 1.94 14.98 -0.62
CA LEU A 139 1.60 15.53 -1.94
C LEU A 139 0.35 14.89 -2.56
N ARG A 140 -0.11 13.73 -2.06
CA ARG A 140 -1.32 13.06 -2.56
C ARG A 140 -2.62 13.64 -1.98
N GLY A 141 -2.54 14.46 -0.91
CA GLY A 141 -3.66 15.25 -0.41
C GLY A 141 -4.74 14.52 0.42
N ARG A 142 -4.64 13.19 0.61
CA ARG A 142 -5.56 12.41 1.48
C ARG A 142 -4.81 11.31 2.24
N ASN A 143 -5.30 11.00 3.45
CA ASN A 143 -4.77 9.96 4.35
C ASN A 143 -3.23 9.91 4.34
N THR A 144 -2.58 11.04 4.62
CA THR A 144 -1.13 11.27 4.41
C THR A 144 -0.22 10.47 5.35
N GLN A 145 -0.80 9.70 6.28
CA GLN A 145 -0.04 8.82 7.16
C GLN A 145 0.57 7.66 6.38
N VAL A 146 1.80 7.29 6.75
CA VAL A 146 2.54 6.19 6.12
C VAL A 146 2.82 5.12 7.17
N GLY A 147 2.30 3.92 6.94
CA GLY A 147 2.61 2.72 7.69
C GLY A 147 3.72 1.90 7.05
N SER A 148 3.72 0.59 7.30
CA SER A 148 4.63 -0.35 6.66
C SER A 148 4.26 -0.58 5.19
N ILE A 149 5.25 -0.90 4.37
CA ILE A 149 5.07 -1.18 2.94
C ILE A 149 5.25 -2.68 2.71
N TRP A 150 4.29 -3.27 2.01
CA TRP A 150 4.26 -4.68 1.66
C TRP A 150 4.15 -4.86 0.15
N TYR A 151 4.78 -5.90 -0.37
CA TYR A 151 4.81 -6.19 -1.80
C TYR A 151 4.08 -7.49 -2.11
N TRP A 152 3.15 -7.43 -3.05
CA TRP A 152 2.35 -8.56 -3.52
C TRP A 152 2.61 -8.81 -5.01
N ASN A 153 3.04 -10.02 -5.34
CA ASN A 153 3.35 -10.44 -6.70
C ASN A 153 2.71 -11.80 -6.99
N PRO A 154 1.58 -11.85 -7.70
CA PRO A 154 0.87 -13.09 -7.99
C PRO A 154 1.56 -13.98 -9.04
N THR A 155 2.56 -13.47 -9.77
CA THR A 155 3.26 -14.25 -10.81
C THR A 155 4.49 -14.98 -10.28
N SER A 156 5.36 -14.27 -9.54
CA SER A 156 6.65 -14.82 -9.08
C SER A 156 6.87 -14.71 -7.57
N GLY A 157 5.86 -14.25 -6.81
CA GLY A 157 5.93 -14.18 -5.36
C GLY A 157 5.77 -15.54 -4.70
N SER A 158 6.00 -15.59 -3.38
CA SER A 158 5.79 -16.77 -2.54
C SER A 158 5.23 -16.35 -1.18
N ASP A 159 4.19 -17.02 -0.70
CA ASP A 159 3.60 -16.72 0.62
C ASP A 159 4.48 -17.12 1.82
N LEU A 160 5.62 -17.77 1.55
CA LEU A 160 6.69 -17.98 2.53
C LEU A 160 7.58 -16.74 2.70
N ASN A 161 7.51 -15.77 1.80
CA ASN A 161 8.30 -14.55 1.87
C ASN A 161 7.74 -13.59 2.94
N ASP A 162 8.58 -12.62 3.33
CA ASP A 162 8.25 -11.60 4.32
C ASP A 162 7.49 -10.40 3.74
N GLY A 163 7.44 -10.25 2.41
CA GLY A 163 6.74 -9.16 1.73
C GLY A 163 7.41 -7.79 1.89
N THR A 164 8.61 -7.69 2.47
CA THR A 164 9.24 -6.40 2.83
C THR A 164 9.96 -5.72 1.67
N THR A 165 10.25 -6.47 0.61
CA THR A 165 10.91 -5.97 -0.61
C THR A 165 10.23 -6.51 -1.86
N PRO A 166 10.38 -5.86 -3.03
CA PRO A 166 9.84 -6.39 -4.28
C PRO A 166 10.35 -7.79 -4.65
N ALA A 167 11.61 -8.10 -4.31
CA ALA A 167 12.22 -9.42 -4.57
C ALA A 167 11.65 -10.51 -3.65
N ASN A 168 11.26 -10.14 -2.42
CA ASN A 168 10.62 -11.03 -1.45
C ASN A 168 9.10 -10.78 -1.37
N ALA A 169 8.46 -10.47 -2.48
CA ALA A 169 7.01 -10.26 -2.50
C ALA A 169 6.25 -11.55 -2.18
N VAL A 170 5.10 -11.41 -1.51
CA VAL A 170 4.18 -12.53 -1.24
C VAL A 170 3.32 -12.84 -2.46
N ALA A 171 2.80 -14.07 -2.57
CA ALA A 171 2.07 -14.51 -3.76
C ALA A 171 0.60 -14.08 -3.76
N THR A 172 -0.06 -14.11 -2.60
CA THR A 172 -1.51 -13.84 -2.50
C THR A 172 -1.80 -12.51 -1.81
N PHE A 173 -2.89 -11.87 -2.23
CA PHE A 173 -3.37 -10.67 -1.53
C PHE A 173 -3.72 -10.97 -0.07
N SER A 174 -4.30 -12.16 0.20
CA SER A 174 -4.63 -12.59 1.56
C SER A 174 -3.39 -12.61 2.46
N LYS A 175 -2.25 -13.12 1.96
CA LYS A 175 -0.99 -13.09 2.70
C LYS A 175 -0.49 -11.66 2.89
N ALA A 176 -0.51 -10.82 1.85
CA ALA A 176 -0.07 -9.43 1.95
C ALA A 176 -0.87 -8.65 3.01
N GLN A 177 -2.19 -8.80 3.02
CA GLN A 177 -3.07 -8.17 4.00
C GLN A 177 -2.87 -8.74 5.42
N SER A 178 -2.44 -9.99 5.58
CA SER A 178 -2.14 -10.57 6.90
C SER A 178 -0.92 -9.93 7.55
N LEU A 179 0.05 -9.47 6.74
CA LEU A 179 1.23 -8.73 7.20
C LEU A 179 0.87 -7.29 7.60
N ALA A 180 -0.18 -6.73 6.98
CA ALA A 180 -0.64 -5.40 7.28
C ALA A 180 -1.34 -5.29 8.65
N GLY A 181 -0.95 -4.25 9.40
CA GLY A 181 -1.60 -3.85 10.63
C GLY A 181 -2.99 -3.24 10.37
N THR A 182 -3.93 -3.46 11.29
CA THR A 182 -5.21 -2.75 11.24
C THR A 182 -5.00 -1.33 11.77
N GLY A 183 -5.38 -0.32 10.99
CA GLY A 183 -5.31 1.08 11.44
C GLY A 183 -3.92 1.72 11.34
N THR A 184 -2.92 1.01 10.84
CA THR A 184 -1.52 1.48 10.79
C THR A 184 -1.17 2.28 9.53
N SER A 185 -2.12 2.45 8.61
CA SER A 185 -1.93 3.16 7.33
C SER A 185 -0.90 2.50 6.42
N ASP A 186 -0.83 1.16 6.49
CA ASP A 186 0.05 0.33 5.67
C ASP A 186 -0.32 0.40 4.18
N ILE A 187 0.68 0.14 3.34
CA ILE A 187 0.58 0.19 1.88
C ILE A 187 0.92 -1.18 1.31
N ILE A 188 0.05 -1.73 0.46
CA ILE A 188 0.33 -2.92 -0.34
C ILE A 188 0.53 -2.49 -1.79
N PHE A 189 1.73 -2.71 -2.33
CA PHE A 189 2.01 -2.54 -3.75
C PHE A 189 1.84 -3.87 -4.49
N ALA A 190 0.96 -3.89 -5.47
CA ALA A 190 0.82 -4.96 -6.43
C ALA A 190 1.91 -4.83 -7.52
N LEU A 191 2.62 -5.92 -7.80
CA LEU A 191 3.71 -5.95 -8.75
C LEU A 191 3.27 -6.67 -10.03
N ALA A 192 3.34 -5.95 -11.16
CA ALA A 192 3.18 -6.53 -12.47
C ALA A 192 4.54 -7.00 -13.00
N THR A 193 4.84 -8.30 -12.88
CA THR A 193 6.14 -8.87 -13.26
C THR A 193 6.07 -9.90 -14.38
N ASN A 194 4.88 -10.17 -14.90
CA ASN A 194 4.72 -11.08 -16.03
C ASN A 194 5.50 -10.57 -17.26
N THR A 195 6.35 -11.42 -17.82
CA THR A 195 7.20 -11.13 -18.98
C THR A 195 6.39 -10.87 -20.26
N ALA A 196 5.13 -11.31 -20.30
CA ALA A 196 4.19 -11.00 -21.38
C ALA A 196 3.64 -9.56 -21.33
N GLY A 197 4.01 -8.76 -20.33
CA GLY A 197 3.64 -7.34 -20.20
C GLY A 197 2.36 -7.07 -19.40
N VAL A 198 1.48 -8.08 -19.25
CA VAL A 198 0.27 -7.99 -18.42
C VAL A 198 0.28 -9.08 -17.36
N THR A 199 0.10 -8.68 -16.10
CA THR A 199 -0.07 -9.59 -14.97
C THR A 199 -1.56 -9.78 -14.71
N THR A 200 -2.06 -10.99 -14.97
CA THR A 200 -3.46 -11.35 -14.75
C THR A 200 -3.63 -12.05 -13.41
N VAL A 201 -4.65 -11.66 -12.67
CA VAL A 201 -4.96 -12.17 -11.34
C VAL A 201 -6.36 -12.72 -11.32
N THR A 202 -6.50 -13.99 -10.92
CA THR A 202 -7.80 -14.66 -10.80
C THR A 202 -8.37 -14.58 -9.38
N GLU A 203 -7.59 -14.15 -8.39
CA GLU A 203 -8.06 -13.97 -7.02
C GLU A 203 -8.97 -12.73 -6.90
N LYS A 204 -9.94 -12.80 -5.99
CA LYS A 204 -10.81 -11.68 -5.62
C LYS A 204 -10.28 -11.04 -4.34
N LEU A 205 -10.37 -9.72 -4.24
CA LEU A 205 -9.87 -8.97 -3.09
C LEU A 205 -10.99 -8.78 -2.07
N ASN A 206 -10.70 -9.13 -0.82
CA ASN A 206 -11.55 -8.79 0.31
C ASN A 206 -10.73 -7.96 1.32
N ILE A 207 -10.92 -6.64 1.29
CA ILE A 207 -10.18 -5.70 2.11
C ILE A 207 -10.91 -5.52 3.44
N THR A 208 -10.29 -6.03 4.50
CA THR A 208 -10.82 -6.09 5.87
C THR A 208 -10.00 -5.28 6.87
N LYS A 209 -8.81 -4.80 6.48
CA LYS A 209 -7.96 -3.95 7.31
C LYS A 209 -8.32 -2.48 7.12
N ALA A 210 -8.67 -1.81 8.22
CA ALA A 210 -8.92 -0.37 8.21
C ALA A 210 -7.62 0.42 7.94
N ASN A 211 -7.74 1.58 7.29
CA ASN A 211 -6.64 2.45 6.86
C ASN A 211 -5.70 1.81 5.81
N LEU A 212 -6.08 0.70 5.17
CA LEU A 212 -5.21 0.05 4.19
C LEU A 212 -5.20 0.80 2.86
N LYS A 213 -4.00 0.99 2.30
CA LYS A 213 -3.80 1.50 0.94
C LYS A 213 -3.36 0.36 0.03
N VAL A 214 -4.09 0.11 -1.05
CA VAL A 214 -3.77 -0.91 -2.05
C VAL A 214 -3.49 -0.22 -3.38
N ARG A 215 -2.28 -0.44 -3.91
CA ARG A 215 -1.74 0.29 -5.07
C ARG A 215 -1.38 -0.67 -6.18
N GLY A 216 -1.98 -0.48 -7.33
CA GLY A 216 -1.66 -1.16 -8.57
C GLY A 216 -0.81 -0.30 -9.50
N PRO A 217 -0.08 -0.94 -10.43
CA PRO A 217 0.76 -0.25 -11.41
C PRO A 217 -0.01 0.27 -12.63
N GLY A 218 -1.34 0.23 -12.62
CA GLY A 218 -2.23 0.64 -13.71
C GLY A 218 -2.74 -0.54 -14.54
N HIS A 219 -3.02 -0.28 -15.82
CA HIS A 219 -3.65 -1.24 -16.75
C HIS A 219 -2.90 -2.58 -16.90
N ILE A 220 -1.58 -2.58 -16.66
CA ILE A 220 -0.75 -3.79 -16.77
C ILE A 220 -0.99 -4.82 -15.66
N PHE A 221 -1.80 -4.50 -14.65
CA PHE A 221 -2.25 -5.43 -13.61
C PHE A 221 -3.76 -5.58 -13.68
N GLN A 222 -4.22 -6.77 -14.08
CA GLN A 222 -5.60 -7.03 -14.46
C GLN A 222 -6.23 -8.07 -13.56
N PHE A 223 -7.33 -7.71 -12.89
CA PHE A 223 -8.20 -8.67 -12.24
C PHE A 223 -9.15 -9.29 -13.26
N VAL A 224 -9.05 -10.61 -13.40
CA VAL A 224 -9.91 -11.44 -14.24
C VAL A 224 -10.29 -12.70 -13.45
N PRO A 225 -11.22 -12.59 -12.48
CA PRO A 225 -11.63 -13.72 -11.66
C PRO A 225 -12.22 -14.86 -12.50
N ALA A 226 -11.94 -16.10 -12.11
CA ALA A 226 -12.42 -17.29 -12.83
C ALA A 226 -13.82 -17.75 -12.40
N THR A 227 -14.30 -17.30 -11.22
CA THR A 227 -15.54 -17.77 -10.61
C THR A 227 -16.49 -16.62 -10.31
N THR A 228 -17.79 -16.86 -10.49
CA THR A 228 -18.86 -15.89 -10.20
C THR A 228 -19.27 -15.95 -8.72
N GLY A 229 -20.15 -15.04 -8.28
CA GLY A 229 -20.82 -15.07 -6.96
C GLY A 229 -20.27 -14.11 -5.92
N SER A 230 -19.35 -13.21 -6.30
CA SER A 230 -18.82 -12.16 -5.42
C SER A 230 -18.11 -11.06 -6.21
N PRO A 231 -18.08 -9.82 -5.71
CA PRO A 231 -17.40 -8.73 -6.40
C PRO A 231 -15.89 -8.99 -6.54
N THR A 232 -15.27 -8.44 -7.58
CA THR A 232 -13.83 -8.60 -7.81
C THR A 232 -13.01 -7.95 -6.70
N ILE A 233 -13.44 -6.76 -6.23
CA ILE A 233 -12.89 -6.11 -5.05
C ILE A 233 -14.03 -5.78 -4.08
N ASN A 234 -13.98 -6.36 -2.89
CA ASN A 234 -14.85 -6.04 -1.77
C ASN A 234 -14.10 -5.18 -0.75
N ILE A 235 -14.62 -3.99 -0.45
CA ILE A 235 -14.07 -3.09 0.57
C ILE A 235 -14.96 -3.15 1.80
N ALA A 236 -14.52 -3.94 2.78
CA ALA A 236 -15.22 -4.24 4.02
C ALA A 236 -14.62 -3.54 5.26
N ALA A 237 -13.71 -2.58 5.08
CA ALA A 237 -13.13 -1.79 6.16
C ALA A 237 -13.15 -0.29 5.87
N ASN A 238 -13.10 0.53 6.91
CA ASN A 238 -13.12 1.98 6.79
C ASN A 238 -11.75 2.54 6.38
N ASN A 239 -11.75 3.74 5.78
CA ASN A 239 -10.56 4.51 5.41
C ASN A 239 -9.63 3.78 4.43
N VAL A 240 -10.19 2.96 3.54
CA VAL A 240 -9.41 2.20 2.56
C VAL A 240 -9.20 3.03 1.31
N GLU A 241 -8.03 2.88 0.68
CA GLU A 241 -7.74 3.44 -0.63
C GLU A 241 -7.35 2.36 -1.61
N VAL A 242 -7.99 2.32 -2.77
CA VAL A 242 -7.70 1.40 -3.86
C VAL A 242 -7.36 2.21 -5.10
N SER A 243 -6.22 1.94 -5.71
CA SER A 243 -5.83 2.67 -6.92
C SER A 243 -5.00 1.92 -7.92
N GLY A 244 -5.11 2.30 -9.19
CA GLY A 244 -4.21 1.85 -10.25
C GLY A 244 -4.46 0.41 -10.72
N PHE A 245 -5.71 -0.02 -10.81
CA PHE A 245 -6.06 -1.39 -11.23
C PHE A 245 -6.94 -1.41 -12.47
N TYR A 246 -6.76 -2.43 -13.30
CA TYR A 246 -7.75 -2.83 -14.29
C TYR A 246 -8.58 -4.00 -13.74
N ILE A 247 -9.90 -3.89 -13.81
CA ILE A 247 -10.84 -4.73 -13.07
C ILE A 247 -11.92 -5.21 -14.04
N THR A 248 -12.07 -6.53 -14.10
CA THR A 248 -13.20 -7.21 -14.75
C THR A 248 -13.83 -8.19 -13.77
N THR A 249 -14.95 -8.79 -14.13
CA THR A 249 -15.62 -9.83 -13.32
C THR A 249 -15.70 -11.14 -14.10
N ALA A 250 -15.87 -12.24 -13.39
CA ALA A 250 -16.11 -13.53 -14.03
C ALA A 250 -17.37 -13.50 -14.92
N ALA A 251 -17.30 -14.11 -16.09
CA ALA A 251 -18.42 -14.14 -17.03
C ALA A 251 -19.62 -14.94 -16.49
N GLY A 252 -20.84 -14.53 -16.84
CA GLY A 252 -22.08 -15.25 -16.52
C GLY A 252 -22.63 -15.04 -15.10
N GLY A 253 -22.05 -14.13 -14.32
CA GLY A 253 -22.54 -13.72 -13.00
C GLY A 253 -23.37 -12.44 -13.02
N THR A 254 -23.56 -11.85 -11.83
CA THR A 254 -24.05 -10.48 -11.63
C THR A 254 -23.11 -9.74 -10.67
N ASP A 255 -21.82 -10.03 -10.80
CA ASP A 255 -20.80 -9.59 -9.85
C ASP A 255 -20.42 -8.14 -10.13
N ASN A 256 -20.28 -7.33 -9.08
CA ASN A 256 -19.79 -5.96 -9.22
C ASN A 256 -18.28 -5.94 -9.41
N GLY A 257 -17.75 -4.93 -10.12
CA GLY A 257 -16.31 -4.71 -10.19
C GLY A 257 -15.73 -4.38 -8.81
N ILE A 258 -16.26 -3.34 -8.17
CA ILE A 258 -15.92 -2.94 -6.80
C ILE A 258 -17.22 -2.82 -5.98
N THR A 259 -17.22 -3.35 -4.76
CA THR A 259 -18.28 -3.10 -3.78
C THR A 259 -17.71 -2.41 -2.54
N ILE A 260 -18.40 -1.35 -2.11
CA ILE A 260 -18.04 -0.51 -0.97
C ILE A 260 -19.22 -0.51 0.01
N SER A 261 -19.01 -1.11 1.18
CA SER A 261 -20.03 -1.18 2.25
C SER A 261 -19.60 -0.46 3.53
N THR A 262 -18.63 0.46 3.42
CA THR A 262 -17.94 1.10 4.55
C THR A 262 -17.63 2.57 4.28
N ASN A 263 -17.06 3.26 5.27
CA ASN A 263 -16.90 4.71 5.24
C ASN A 263 -15.51 5.16 4.80
N ASN A 264 -15.47 6.38 4.26
CA ASN A 264 -14.26 7.14 3.92
C ASN A 264 -13.33 6.39 2.94
N VAL A 265 -13.92 5.75 1.93
CA VAL A 265 -13.17 5.03 0.91
C VAL A 265 -12.72 5.97 -0.21
N LEU A 266 -11.55 5.69 -0.78
CA LEU A 266 -11.07 6.30 -2.02
C LEU A 266 -10.86 5.21 -3.06
N VAL A 267 -11.51 5.36 -4.21
CA VAL A 267 -11.17 4.61 -5.42
C VAL A 267 -10.66 5.61 -6.44
N GLU A 268 -9.41 5.45 -6.87
CA GLU A 268 -8.80 6.38 -7.82
C GLU A 268 -8.01 5.66 -8.92
N ASN A 269 -7.99 6.21 -10.14
CA ASN A 269 -7.17 5.68 -11.24
C ASN A 269 -7.43 4.19 -11.53
N CYS A 270 -8.67 3.74 -11.36
CA CYS A 270 -9.09 2.37 -11.67
C CYS A 270 -9.83 2.33 -13.00
N TRP A 271 -9.59 1.29 -13.78
CA TRP A 271 -10.34 0.98 -14.99
C TRP A 271 -11.19 -0.26 -14.73
N ILE A 272 -12.51 -0.09 -14.62
CA ILE A 272 -13.47 -1.16 -14.48
C ILE A 272 -14.11 -1.37 -15.86
N GLN A 273 -13.94 -2.56 -16.43
CA GLN A 273 -14.49 -2.90 -17.73
C GLN A 273 -15.29 -4.20 -17.66
N SER A 274 -16.47 -4.21 -18.29
CA SER A 274 -17.28 -5.41 -18.48
C SER A 274 -17.58 -6.15 -17.17
N ALA A 275 -17.91 -5.40 -16.12
CA ALA A 275 -18.51 -5.99 -14.92
C ALA A 275 -19.88 -6.58 -15.28
N THR A 276 -20.17 -7.77 -14.76
CA THR A 276 -21.45 -8.47 -14.99
C THR A 276 -22.59 -7.93 -14.14
N GLY A 277 -22.27 -7.21 -13.07
CA GLY A 277 -23.17 -6.35 -12.29
C GLY A 277 -22.85 -4.87 -12.52
N ASN A 278 -22.80 -4.09 -11.44
CA ASN A 278 -22.39 -2.69 -11.48
C ASN A 278 -20.87 -2.56 -11.59
N GLY A 279 -20.37 -1.49 -12.21
CA GLY A 279 -18.94 -1.19 -12.20
C GLY A 279 -18.43 -0.95 -10.77
N ILE A 280 -19.03 0.01 -10.10
CA ILE A 280 -18.80 0.30 -8.68
C ILE A 280 -20.16 0.35 -7.96
N ASP A 281 -20.30 -0.40 -6.88
CA ASP A 281 -21.47 -0.39 -6.00
C ASP A 281 -21.11 0.19 -4.64
N VAL A 282 -21.81 1.25 -4.22
CA VAL A 282 -21.59 1.95 -2.96
C VAL A 282 -22.87 1.91 -2.14
N SER A 283 -22.86 1.23 -1.00
CA SER A 283 -24.01 1.14 -0.11
C SER A 283 -23.58 1.32 1.34
N SER A 284 -24.47 1.83 2.21
CA SER A 284 -24.19 2.01 3.64
C SER A 284 -22.87 2.75 3.94
N SER A 285 -22.53 3.73 3.11
CA SER A 285 -21.19 4.35 3.07
C SER A 285 -21.27 5.86 3.22
N THR A 286 -20.34 6.45 3.97
CA THR A 286 -20.22 7.91 4.13
C THR A 286 -18.84 8.41 3.72
N ARG A 287 -18.77 9.54 2.97
CA ARG A 287 -17.51 10.20 2.53
C ARG A 287 -16.66 9.39 1.54
N THR A 288 -17.30 8.56 0.73
CA THR A 288 -16.62 7.82 -0.34
C THR A 288 -16.33 8.73 -1.53
N LYS A 289 -15.14 8.56 -2.13
CA LYS A 289 -14.75 9.31 -3.33
C LYS A 289 -14.34 8.34 -4.43
N ILE A 290 -14.84 8.60 -5.62
CA ILE A 290 -14.47 7.90 -6.85
C ILE A 290 -13.88 8.97 -7.77
N ASP A 291 -12.57 8.90 -8.03
CA ASP A 291 -11.83 9.94 -8.74
C ASP A 291 -11.01 9.38 -9.90
N THR A 292 -11.07 10.02 -11.06
CA THR A 292 -10.19 9.67 -12.20
C THR A 292 -10.28 8.18 -12.59
N CYS A 293 -11.49 7.62 -12.57
CA CYS A 293 -11.73 6.22 -12.95
C CYS A 293 -12.37 6.11 -14.35
N ALA A 294 -12.11 5.00 -15.04
CA ALA A 294 -12.81 4.62 -16.26
C ALA A 294 -13.74 3.44 -15.96
N ILE A 295 -15.04 3.57 -16.24
CA ILE A 295 -16.06 2.57 -15.91
C ILE A 295 -16.91 2.30 -17.14
N GLU A 296 -16.68 1.16 -17.77
CA GLU A 296 -17.12 0.93 -19.14
C GLU A 296 -17.79 -0.42 -19.35
N ASN A 297 -18.87 -0.42 -20.14
CA ASN A 297 -19.52 -1.62 -20.66
C ASN A 297 -19.95 -2.63 -19.58
N CYS A 298 -20.33 -2.14 -18.40
CA CYS A 298 -20.91 -2.96 -17.35
C CYS A 298 -22.34 -3.36 -17.73
N THR A 299 -22.77 -4.55 -17.33
CA THR A 299 -24.10 -5.07 -17.69
C THR A 299 -25.22 -4.31 -16.97
N SER A 300 -24.93 -3.85 -15.74
CA SER A 300 -25.81 -2.97 -14.96
C SER A 300 -25.26 -1.54 -14.99
N ASN A 301 -25.41 -0.78 -13.91
CA ASN A 301 -25.02 0.62 -13.83
C ASN A 301 -23.50 0.78 -13.76
N GLY A 302 -22.98 1.90 -14.26
CA GLY A 302 -21.57 2.23 -14.11
C GLY A 302 -21.22 2.39 -12.63
N ILE A 303 -21.90 3.32 -11.97
CA ILE A 303 -21.80 3.52 -10.52
C ILE A 303 -23.21 3.43 -9.93
N ASN A 304 -23.39 2.54 -8.96
CA ASN A 304 -24.59 2.52 -8.12
C ASN A 304 -24.27 3.15 -6.76
N ILE A 305 -25.03 4.18 -6.40
CA ILE A 305 -25.06 4.78 -5.07
C ILE A 305 -26.37 4.30 -4.44
N GLY A 306 -26.26 3.29 -3.58
CA GLY A 306 -27.39 2.61 -2.95
C GLY A 306 -27.77 3.18 -1.58
N THR A 307 -28.66 2.47 -0.88
CA THR A 307 -29.27 2.86 0.41
C THR A 307 -28.26 3.30 1.48
N SER A 308 -28.69 4.25 2.32
CA SER A 308 -27.93 4.75 3.48
C SER A 308 -26.53 5.28 3.14
N THR A 309 -26.39 5.87 1.96
CA THR A 309 -25.12 6.37 1.44
C THR A 309 -25.10 7.88 1.39
N THR A 310 -24.10 8.51 2.02
CA THR A 310 -24.02 9.97 2.10
C THR A 310 -22.66 10.52 1.73
N LYS A 311 -22.62 11.74 1.21
CA LYS A 311 -21.37 12.46 0.90
C LYS A 311 -20.46 11.69 -0.06
N VAL A 312 -21.04 11.00 -1.04
CA VAL A 312 -20.28 10.42 -2.15
C VAL A 312 -19.88 11.53 -3.11
N SER A 313 -18.63 11.49 -3.58
CA SER A 313 -18.12 12.38 -4.62
C SER A 313 -17.68 11.54 -5.80
N VAL A 314 -18.20 11.82 -6.99
CA VAL A 314 -17.77 11.20 -8.25
C VAL A 314 -17.16 12.28 -9.12
N THR A 315 -15.83 12.25 -9.27
CA THR A 315 -15.04 13.32 -9.89
C THR A 315 -14.20 12.78 -11.05
N LYS A 316 -14.12 13.51 -12.17
CA LYS A 316 -13.14 13.26 -13.26
C LYS A 316 -13.19 11.84 -13.85
N CYS A 317 -14.32 11.16 -13.76
CA CYS A 317 -14.47 9.81 -14.26
C CYS A 317 -14.94 9.80 -15.73
N ILE A 318 -14.57 8.74 -16.44
CA ILE A 318 -15.13 8.38 -17.75
C ILE A 318 -16.10 7.22 -17.50
N ILE A 319 -17.38 7.41 -17.79
CA ILE A 319 -18.43 6.43 -17.54
C ILE A 319 -19.15 6.20 -18.86
N SER A 320 -19.11 4.96 -19.39
CA SER A 320 -19.68 4.70 -20.71
C SER A 320 -20.23 3.29 -20.92
N GLY A 321 -21.20 3.13 -21.84
CA GLY A 321 -21.66 1.81 -22.27
C GLY A 321 -22.38 0.96 -21.23
N ASN A 322 -22.78 1.56 -20.11
CA ASN A 322 -23.50 0.89 -19.01
C ASN A 322 -25.03 1.00 -19.15
N ALA A 323 -25.80 0.34 -18.27
CA ALA A 323 -27.25 0.51 -18.17
C ALA A 323 -27.59 1.98 -17.89
N ASP A 324 -27.33 2.45 -16.68
CA ASP A 324 -27.22 3.88 -16.36
C ASP A 324 -25.76 4.24 -16.08
N GLY A 325 -25.38 5.51 -16.30
CA GLY A 325 -24.03 5.97 -15.96
C GLY A 325 -23.80 5.96 -14.46
N ILE A 326 -24.57 6.79 -13.75
CA ILE A 326 -24.62 6.82 -12.28
C ILE A 326 -26.07 6.69 -11.85
N ASP A 327 -26.36 5.72 -11.00
CA ASP A 327 -27.69 5.48 -10.46
C ASP A 327 -27.69 5.76 -8.95
N LEU A 328 -28.69 6.50 -8.50
CA LEU A 328 -28.94 6.81 -7.09
C LEU A 328 -30.26 6.17 -6.68
N THR A 329 -30.17 4.95 -6.15
CA THR A 329 -31.32 4.13 -5.75
C THR A 329 -31.44 3.96 -4.24
N GLY A 330 -32.70 3.93 -3.78
CA GLY A 330 -33.05 3.59 -2.40
C GLY A 330 -33.32 4.81 -1.50
N THR A 331 -33.13 4.62 -0.20
CA THR A 331 -33.50 5.59 0.84
C THR A 331 -32.31 5.95 1.73
N GLY A 332 -32.35 7.17 2.29
CA GLY A 332 -31.29 7.65 3.19
C GLY A 332 -30.04 8.07 2.43
N LEU A 333 -30.22 8.51 1.17
CA LEU A 333 -29.14 9.06 0.36
C LEU A 333 -29.12 10.57 0.54
N SER A 334 -27.96 11.13 0.88
CA SER A 334 -27.84 12.58 0.99
C SER A 334 -26.47 13.16 0.72
N ASP A 335 -26.46 14.43 0.30
CA ASP A 335 -25.24 15.26 0.20
C ASP A 335 -24.22 14.71 -0.80
N ASN A 336 -24.68 14.00 -1.84
CA ASN A 336 -23.82 13.42 -2.88
C ASN A 336 -23.50 14.44 -3.97
N VAL A 337 -22.32 14.32 -4.58
CA VAL A 337 -21.80 15.25 -5.59
C VAL A 337 -21.28 14.48 -6.80
N VAL A 338 -21.70 14.92 -7.98
CA VAL A 338 -21.19 14.43 -9.27
C VAL A 338 -20.63 15.62 -10.06
N ASP A 339 -19.33 15.61 -10.34
CA ASP A 339 -18.63 16.73 -10.96
C ASP A 339 -17.51 16.36 -11.94
N ASN A 340 -17.41 17.13 -13.02
CA ASN A 340 -16.35 17.03 -14.05
C ASN A 340 -16.18 15.63 -14.67
N ASN A 341 -17.28 14.91 -14.88
CA ASN A 341 -17.25 13.57 -15.48
C ASN A 341 -17.61 13.59 -16.98
N LEU A 342 -17.14 12.61 -17.73
CA LEU A 342 -17.59 12.30 -19.08
C LEU A 342 -18.53 11.08 -19.02
N ILE A 343 -19.82 11.28 -19.30
CA ILE A 343 -20.89 10.29 -19.09
C ILE A 343 -21.65 10.08 -20.40
N PHE A 344 -21.46 8.94 -21.07
CA PHE A 344 -21.98 8.79 -22.43
C PHE A 344 -22.31 7.37 -22.88
N ASN A 345 -23.17 7.27 -23.90
CA ASN A 345 -23.50 6.01 -24.56
C ASN A 345 -24.12 4.96 -23.62
N HIS A 346 -24.99 5.39 -22.71
CA HIS A 346 -25.76 4.52 -21.83
C HIS A 346 -27.08 4.07 -22.48
N SER A 347 -27.52 2.84 -22.17
CA SER A 347 -28.83 2.35 -22.64
C SER A 347 -30.00 2.96 -21.87
N GLY A 348 -29.74 3.53 -20.69
CA GLY A 348 -30.66 4.29 -19.86
C GLY A 348 -30.26 5.76 -19.80
N TYR A 349 -30.23 6.32 -18.59
CA TYR A 349 -29.85 7.70 -18.31
C TYR A 349 -28.33 7.85 -18.07
N GLY A 350 -27.82 9.06 -18.29
CA GLY A 350 -26.48 9.42 -17.83
C GLY A 350 -26.38 9.40 -16.31
N ILE A 351 -27.30 10.10 -15.65
CA ILE A 351 -27.51 10.03 -14.20
C ILE A 351 -28.99 9.77 -13.94
N ASP A 352 -29.30 8.74 -13.18
CA ASP A 352 -30.67 8.44 -12.73
C ASP A 352 -30.77 8.63 -11.21
N ILE A 353 -31.70 9.48 -10.77
CA ILE A 353 -32.07 9.67 -9.36
C ILE A 353 -33.50 9.14 -9.21
N THR A 354 -33.61 7.83 -8.99
CA THR A 354 -34.88 7.09 -9.07
C THR A 354 -35.75 7.17 -7.81
N GLY A 355 -35.18 7.56 -6.66
CA GLY A 355 -35.85 7.47 -5.37
C GLY A 355 -36.23 8.81 -4.73
N ALA A 356 -37.48 8.95 -4.27
CA ALA A 356 -37.89 10.05 -3.38
C ALA A 356 -37.12 10.09 -2.04
N GLY A 357 -36.34 9.04 -1.74
CA GLY A 357 -35.43 8.97 -0.58
C GLY A 357 -34.03 9.54 -0.83
N VAL A 358 -33.77 10.13 -2.00
CA VAL A 358 -32.53 10.83 -2.34
C VAL A 358 -32.71 12.32 -2.07
N THR A 359 -31.82 12.89 -1.26
CA THR A 359 -31.90 14.31 -0.87
C THR A 359 -30.60 15.04 -1.10
N ARG A 360 -30.63 16.36 -1.35
CA ARG A 360 -29.42 17.22 -1.39
C ARG A 360 -28.29 16.67 -2.28
N THR A 361 -28.64 16.03 -3.38
CA THR A 361 -27.66 15.55 -4.36
C THR A 361 -27.42 16.63 -5.39
N THR A 362 -26.15 16.87 -5.70
CA THR A 362 -25.71 17.96 -6.55
C THR A 362 -24.96 17.39 -7.76
N VAL A 363 -25.51 17.55 -8.95
CA VAL A 363 -24.82 17.34 -10.23
C VAL A 363 -24.37 18.71 -10.71
N ARG A 364 -23.07 18.96 -10.74
CA ARG A 364 -22.51 20.31 -11.01
C ARG A 364 -21.15 20.25 -11.69
N GLY A 365 -20.64 21.41 -12.11
CA GLY A 365 -19.40 21.52 -12.85
C GLY A 365 -19.55 21.00 -14.28
N ASP A 366 -18.41 20.87 -14.97
CA ASP A 366 -18.34 20.56 -16.39
C ASP A 366 -18.58 19.07 -16.69
N ASN A 367 -19.66 18.48 -16.16
CA ASN A 367 -20.09 17.15 -16.58
C ASN A 367 -20.51 17.20 -18.06
N THR A 368 -19.98 16.28 -18.85
CA THR A 368 -20.27 16.15 -20.28
C THR A 368 -21.14 14.92 -20.51
N PHE A 369 -22.38 15.13 -20.94
CA PHE A 369 -23.31 14.07 -21.29
C PHE A 369 -23.45 13.91 -22.79
N ASN A 370 -23.50 12.67 -23.30
CA ASN A 370 -23.73 12.44 -24.73
C ASN A 370 -24.32 11.04 -25.03
N LYS A 371 -25.21 10.94 -26.03
CA LYS A 371 -25.73 9.66 -26.56
C LYS A 371 -26.34 8.71 -25.51
N ASN A 372 -26.91 9.25 -24.44
CA ASN A 372 -27.65 8.44 -23.46
C ASN A 372 -29.08 8.23 -23.97
N THR A 373 -29.56 7.00 -23.97
CA THR A 373 -30.78 6.63 -24.71
C THR A 373 -32.06 7.18 -24.06
N SER A 374 -32.16 7.10 -22.73
CA SER A 374 -33.35 7.59 -22.00
C SER A 374 -33.26 9.08 -21.64
N GLY A 375 -32.05 9.64 -21.63
CA GLY A 375 -31.79 11.05 -21.37
C GLY A 375 -30.48 11.28 -20.60
N ASN A 376 -30.09 12.54 -20.42
CA ASN A 376 -28.85 12.86 -19.68
C ASN A 376 -29.03 12.72 -18.17
N THR A 377 -30.13 13.24 -17.63
CA THR A 377 -30.43 13.21 -16.20
C THR A 377 -31.92 12.95 -15.98
N HIS A 378 -32.25 12.05 -15.06
CA HIS A 378 -33.60 11.86 -14.54
C HIS A 378 -33.58 12.11 -13.03
N ASP A 379 -34.52 12.93 -12.54
CA ASP A 379 -34.52 13.38 -11.15
C ASP A 379 -35.88 13.27 -10.48
N LEU A 380 -35.98 12.35 -9.52
CA LEU A 380 -37.10 12.17 -8.61
C LEU A 380 -36.72 12.45 -7.14
N GLY A 381 -35.54 13.05 -6.91
CA GLY A 381 -35.05 13.40 -5.58
C GLY A 381 -35.72 14.66 -5.00
N THR A 382 -35.35 14.98 -3.76
CA THR A 382 -35.78 16.20 -3.06
C THR A 382 -34.58 17.09 -2.73
N ASP A 383 -34.70 18.41 -2.87
CA ASP A 383 -33.58 19.35 -2.69
C ASP A 383 -32.36 19.01 -3.55
N THR A 384 -32.57 18.36 -4.67
CA THR A 384 -31.55 18.05 -5.67
C THR A 384 -31.22 19.30 -6.48
N TYR A 385 -29.97 19.42 -6.88
CA TYR A 385 -29.51 20.47 -7.77
C TYR A 385 -28.80 19.84 -8.95
N ILE A 386 -29.31 20.11 -10.15
CA ILE A 386 -28.68 19.69 -11.40
C ILE A 386 -28.33 20.97 -12.16
N GLU A 387 -27.03 21.23 -12.29
CA GLU A 387 -26.55 22.32 -13.11
C GLU A 387 -26.91 22.04 -14.57
N THR A 388 -27.79 22.86 -15.12
CA THR A 388 -28.04 22.88 -16.56
C THR A 388 -26.76 23.26 -17.28
N GLN A 389 -26.25 22.39 -18.15
CA GLN A 389 -25.13 22.71 -19.04
C GLN A 389 -25.37 24.07 -19.70
N ALA A 390 -24.32 24.90 -19.76
CA ALA A 390 -24.30 26.13 -20.54
C ALA A 390 -24.53 25.79 -22.03
N GLY A 391 -25.81 25.76 -22.42
CA GLY A 391 -26.28 25.18 -23.68
C GLY A 391 -27.78 24.86 -23.69
N GLY A 392 -28.39 24.65 -22.52
CA GLY A 392 -29.84 24.41 -22.38
C GLY A 392 -30.29 23.06 -22.96
N ALA A 393 -31.57 22.72 -22.75
CA ALA A 393 -32.21 21.62 -23.48
C ALA A 393 -32.05 21.87 -24.98
N SER A 394 -31.80 20.81 -25.77
CA SER A 394 -31.68 20.96 -27.22
C SER A 394 -32.97 21.58 -27.78
N ALA A 395 -32.87 22.31 -28.89
CA ALA A 395 -34.05 22.89 -29.51
C ALA A 395 -35.15 21.85 -29.81
N SER A 396 -34.77 20.59 -30.06
CA SER A 396 -35.68 19.46 -30.20
C SER A 396 -36.33 19.03 -28.88
N GLU A 397 -35.58 18.91 -27.78
CA GLU A 397 -36.15 18.57 -26.47
C GLU A 397 -37.07 19.68 -25.95
N ILE A 398 -36.70 20.94 -26.16
CA ILE A 398 -37.58 22.09 -25.87
C ILE A 398 -38.83 22.02 -26.75
N ALA A 399 -38.67 21.75 -28.05
CA ALA A 399 -39.81 21.67 -28.95
C ALA A 399 -40.76 20.53 -28.56
N ASP A 400 -40.26 19.32 -28.29
CA ASP A 400 -41.09 18.18 -27.90
C ASP A 400 -41.79 18.46 -26.56
N ALA A 401 -41.09 18.97 -25.55
CA ALA A 401 -41.69 19.33 -24.27
C ALA A 401 -42.76 20.45 -24.39
N VAL A 402 -42.58 21.41 -25.31
CA VAL A 402 -43.54 22.48 -25.58
C VAL A 402 -44.74 21.99 -26.40
N TRP A 403 -44.53 21.07 -27.35
CA TRP A 403 -45.59 20.56 -28.23
C TRP A 403 -46.41 19.43 -27.61
N ASP A 404 -45.81 18.64 -26.72
CA ASP A 404 -46.48 17.56 -25.96
C ASP A 404 -47.17 18.07 -24.68
N GLU A 405 -47.12 19.38 -24.41
CA GLU A 405 -47.87 19.97 -23.32
C GLU A 405 -49.37 19.72 -23.51
N LEU A 406 -50.03 19.18 -22.48
CA LEU A 406 -51.46 18.90 -22.46
C LEU A 406 -52.27 20.18 -22.72
N ILE A 407 -52.70 20.40 -23.97
CA ILE A 407 -53.62 21.49 -24.38
C ILE A 407 -54.89 21.55 -23.50
N ALA A 408 -55.24 20.45 -22.83
CA ALA A 408 -56.39 20.34 -21.95
C ALA A 408 -56.38 21.37 -20.80
N SER A 409 -55.21 21.71 -20.23
CA SER A 409 -55.06 22.65 -19.09
C SER A 409 -55.08 24.12 -19.52
N HIS A 410 -54.93 24.42 -20.81
CA HIS A 410 -54.91 25.79 -21.34
C HIS A 410 -56.31 26.34 -21.59
N THR A 411 -56.98 26.75 -20.52
CA THR A 411 -58.37 27.23 -20.57
C THR A 411 -58.51 28.75 -20.62
N THR A 412 -57.47 29.49 -20.22
CA THR A 412 -57.50 30.96 -20.10
C THR A 412 -57.51 31.65 -21.46
N ALA A 413 -58.47 32.55 -21.66
CA ALA A 413 -58.56 33.33 -22.91
C ALA A 413 -57.34 34.23 -23.12
N GLY A 414 -56.84 34.31 -24.36
CA GLY A 414 -55.68 35.12 -24.72
C GLY A 414 -54.32 34.43 -24.59
N THR A 415 -54.27 33.19 -24.08
CA THR A 415 -53.03 32.40 -24.08
C THR A 415 -52.81 31.67 -25.41
N ALA A 416 -51.54 31.35 -25.71
CA ALA A 416 -51.18 30.59 -26.90
C ALA A 416 -51.83 29.19 -26.91
N GLY A 417 -51.78 28.47 -25.78
CA GLY A 417 -52.38 27.14 -25.64
C GLY A 417 -53.90 27.13 -25.87
N ARG A 418 -54.62 28.18 -25.42
CA ARG A 418 -56.06 28.32 -25.70
C ARG A 418 -56.34 28.56 -27.19
N THR A 419 -55.50 29.37 -27.84
CA THR A 419 -55.62 29.68 -29.27
C THR A 419 -55.43 28.42 -30.13
N LEU A 420 -54.44 27.58 -29.80
CA LEU A 420 -54.20 26.29 -30.45
C LEU A 420 -55.36 25.31 -30.26
N LYS A 421 -55.93 25.24 -29.04
CA LYS A 421 -57.14 24.44 -28.75
C LYS A 421 -58.33 24.85 -29.60
N ASP A 422 -58.58 26.15 -29.67
CA ASP A 422 -59.69 26.71 -30.45
C ASP A 422 -59.46 26.50 -31.96
N ALA A 423 -58.21 26.60 -32.43
CA ALA A 423 -57.83 26.31 -33.82
C ALA A 423 -58.09 24.84 -34.19
N LYS A 424 -57.64 23.88 -33.36
CA LYS A 424 -57.92 22.45 -33.55
C LYS A 424 -59.42 22.17 -33.61
N THR A 425 -60.19 22.73 -32.68
CA THR A 425 -61.65 22.54 -32.62
C THR A 425 -62.34 23.10 -33.85
N LYS A 426 -61.95 24.29 -34.30
CA LYS A 426 -62.47 24.91 -35.53
C LYS A 426 -62.12 24.09 -36.78
N ALA A 427 -60.89 23.57 -36.87
CA ALA A 427 -60.46 22.71 -37.96
C ALA A 427 -61.29 21.41 -38.02
N THR A 428 -61.51 20.75 -36.89
CA THR A 428 -62.37 19.55 -36.81
C THR A 428 -63.82 19.85 -37.20
N LEU A 429 -64.39 20.98 -36.75
CA LEU A 429 -65.75 21.38 -37.15
C LEU A 429 -65.83 21.69 -38.66
N ALA A 430 -64.78 22.31 -39.22
CA ALA A 430 -64.72 22.63 -40.64
C ALA A 430 -64.58 21.38 -41.51
N SER A 431 -63.89 20.33 -41.04
CA SER A 431 -63.76 19.06 -41.77
C SER A 431 -65.00 18.16 -41.73
N LEU A 432 -65.97 18.48 -40.87
CA LEU A 432 -67.26 17.77 -40.76
C LEU A 432 -68.34 18.40 -41.66
N LYS A 433 -68.03 19.51 -42.33
CA LYS A 433 -68.83 20.10 -43.41
C LYS A 433 -68.20 19.72 -44.75
#